data_AF-A0A2P8EBC5-F1
#
_entry.id   AF-A0A2P8EBC5-F1
#
_cell.length_a   1.000
_cell.length_b   1.000
_cell.length_c   1.000
_cell.angle_alpha   90.00
_cell.angle_beta   90.00
_cell.angle_gamma   90.00
#
_symmetry.space_group_name_H-M   'P 1'
#
loop_
_entity.id
_entity.type
_entity.pdbx_description
1 polymer ?
#
loop_
_entity_poly.entity_id
_entity_poly.type
_entity_poly.pdbx_seq_one_letter_code
_entity_poly.pdbx_strand_id
1 'polypeptide(L)'
;MRDHRPRDLSPAEIGFVPQRAVSWLNPGLLAGTAVRVAFAHLFGGYLDKRELQASMPSTVHDHSAADELWVDYTADTGDGFDATLSVASVLSRRWLSVDDGPGLPRADVLVLGGDQVYPAASAAAYENRWKGPFRAAFPKQPDGGAELYAVPGNHDWYDGLTAFLRLFAQGEWIGGWRTRQRRSYFAAALPHRWWLFAVDVQLSSYIDEPQLDYFADAAARLGPGDRVILCSAKPGWVKTTDDAGAYDNIDYFVRTVIEPTGAQVPLLLAGDLHHYARYAGDGPDGQGRHLVTCGGGGAYLVGTADLPDEITVPPDERAAARDGSAGARDGSAARDGSAAPPDGRTVPPNREPEAEPSRRYGLAAAYPSRKRSRQLGWRVFARLPLRNRGFVGLVGLMQTLLMLAFLSAHGTWLNAAVGAAVAGVFAGTLLFATALGEHGRRHWVAGALHALPHLGLGILGALAWSASPLSEVPNPWDTVLAFAVYLPLAGVVDSWIVSGYLLLARYARVNVNELYAGLGIDDFKCFLRMHIDSDGSLTLHPVAIDQVCRRWRADPDGPPGAPWLVPVDPLRARRVEPPVRL
;
A
#
# COMPACT_ATOMS: atom_id res chain seq x y z
N MET A 1 -27.12 28.87 6.34
CA MET A 1 -27.87 27.63 6.03
C MET A 1 -27.61 26.68 7.19
N ARG A 2 -28.63 26.04 7.77
CA ARG A 2 -28.34 24.94 8.72
C ARG A 2 -27.58 23.88 7.95
N ASP A 3 -26.38 23.53 8.39
CA ASP A 3 -25.63 22.39 7.84
C ASP A 3 -26.56 21.18 7.91
N HIS A 4 -27.00 20.70 6.76
CA HIS A 4 -27.85 19.53 6.67
C HIS A 4 -27.04 18.33 7.17
N ARG A 5 -27.34 17.88 8.39
CA ARG A 5 -26.77 16.65 8.98
C ARG A 5 -27.60 15.46 8.52
N PRO A 6 -26.97 14.35 8.12
CA PRO A 6 -27.68 13.19 7.62
C PRO A 6 -28.54 12.55 8.70
N ARG A 7 -29.72 12.07 8.32
CA ARG A 7 -30.64 11.31 9.19
C ARG A 7 -30.42 9.80 9.11
N ASP A 8 -29.87 9.33 7.99
CA ASP A 8 -29.52 7.94 7.76
C ASP A 8 -28.24 7.82 6.90
N LEU A 9 -27.90 6.60 6.49
CA LEU A 9 -26.71 6.30 5.68
C LEU A 9 -27.00 6.27 4.17
N SER A 10 -28.19 6.71 3.73
CA SER A 10 -28.50 6.75 2.31
C SER A 10 -27.57 7.73 1.59
N PRO A 11 -27.14 7.43 0.34
CA PRO A 11 -26.24 8.31 -0.39
C PRO A 11 -26.78 9.73 -0.60
N ALA A 12 -28.10 9.90 -0.61
CA ALA A 12 -28.74 11.20 -0.72
C ALA A 12 -28.50 12.06 0.54
N GLU A 13 -28.52 11.46 1.73
CA GLU A 13 -28.31 12.16 3.01
C GLU A 13 -26.82 12.41 3.28
N ILE A 14 -25.95 11.42 3.09
CA ILE A 14 -24.52 11.55 3.43
C ILE A 14 -23.67 12.17 2.30
N GLY A 15 -24.20 12.23 1.07
CA GLY A 15 -23.56 12.85 -0.08
C GLY A 15 -22.43 12.04 -0.72
N PHE A 16 -22.38 10.72 -0.50
CA PHE A 16 -21.49 9.77 -1.17
C PHE A 16 -22.06 8.35 -1.07
N VAL A 17 -21.54 7.41 -1.87
CA VAL A 17 -21.96 6.01 -1.87
C VAL A 17 -20.93 5.16 -1.12
N PRO A 18 -21.23 4.65 0.10
CA PRO A 18 -20.31 3.81 0.86
C PRO A 18 -19.88 2.59 0.03
N GLN A 19 -18.57 2.39 -0.09
CA GLN A 19 -18.01 1.27 -0.86
C GLN A 19 -17.60 0.12 0.05
N ARG A 20 -17.92 -1.10 -0.38
CA ARG A 20 -17.37 -2.31 0.25
C ARG A 20 -15.88 -2.42 -0.04
N ALA A 21 -15.16 -3.05 0.88
CA ALA A 21 -13.76 -3.41 0.70
C ALA A 21 -13.55 -4.19 -0.60
N VAL A 22 -12.47 -3.92 -1.29
CA VAL A 22 -12.18 -4.50 -2.59
C VAL A 22 -12.04 -6.03 -2.46
N SER A 23 -12.58 -6.74 -3.45
CA SER A 23 -12.43 -8.20 -3.57
C SER A 23 -11.25 -8.49 -4.49
N TRP A 24 -10.05 -8.37 -3.95
CA TRP A 24 -8.78 -8.35 -4.70
C TRP A 24 -8.52 -9.57 -5.57
N LEU A 25 -9.04 -10.76 -5.21
CA LEU A 25 -8.92 -11.96 -6.05
C LEU A 25 -10.10 -12.18 -7.01
N ASN A 26 -11.01 -11.21 -7.14
CA ASN A 26 -12.09 -11.30 -8.12
C ASN A 26 -11.51 -11.22 -9.55
N PRO A 27 -11.74 -12.23 -10.43
CA PRO A 27 -11.12 -12.27 -11.75
C PRO A 27 -11.45 -11.05 -12.64
N GLY A 28 -12.69 -10.57 -12.61
CA GLY A 28 -13.09 -9.41 -13.41
C GLY A 28 -12.42 -8.12 -12.93
N LEU A 29 -12.24 -7.99 -11.61
CA LEU A 29 -11.47 -6.88 -11.04
C LEU A 29 -9.99 -6.97 -11.43
N LEU A 30 -9.37 -8.14 -11.25
CA LEU A 30 -7.96 -8.36 -11.60
C LEU A 30 -7.69 -7.99 -13.06
N ALA A 31 -8.53 -8.47 -13.98
CA ALA A 31 -8.43 -8.12 -15.40
C ALA A 31 -8.57 -6.61 -15.64
N GLY A 32 -9.57 -5.96 -15.03
CA GLY A 32 -9.79 -4.52 -15.16
C GLY A 32 -8.64 -3.68 -14.59
N THR A 33 -8.10 -4.06 -13.44
CA THR A 33 -6.93 -3.40 -12.84
C THR A 33 -5.69 -3.63 -13.68
N ALA A 34 -5.44 -4.84 -14.18
CA ALA A 34 -4.29 -5.13 -15.04
C ALA A 34 -4.30 -4.27 -16.31
N VAL A 35 -5.46 -4.08 -16.94
CA VAL A 35 -5.61 -3.17 -18.09
C VAL A 35 -5.24 -1.72 -17.70
N ARG A 36 -5.73 -1.22 -16.56
CA ARG A 36 -5.39 0.14 -16.08
C ARG A 36 -3.91 0.30 -15.78
N VAL A 37 -3.30 -0.68 -15.12
CA VAL A 37 -1.87 -0.72 -14.83
C VAL A 37 -1.06 -0.72 -16.13
N ALA A 38 -1.45 -1.52 -17.11
CA ALA A 38 -0.80 -1.53 -18.42
C ALA A 38 -0.90 -0.17 -19.12
N PHE A 39 -2.08 0.47 -19.11
CA PHE A 39 -2.23 1.83 -19.64
C PHE A 39 -1.38 2.85 -18.87
N ALA A 40 -1.34 2.77 -17.54
CA ALA A 40 -0.54 3.66 -16.72
C ALA A 40 0.97 3.52 -17.00
N HIS A 41 1.47 2.29 -17.22
CA HIS A 41 2.86 2.09 -17.62
C HIS A 41 3.14 2.55 -19.06
N LEU A 42 2.27 2.21 -20.02
CA LEU A 42 2.46 2.55 -21.43
C LEU A 42 2.43 4.06 -21.68
N PHE A 43 1.60 4.81 -20.96
CA PHE A 43 1.45 6.26 -21.15
C PHE A 43 2.14 7.10 -20.07
N GLY A 44 2.42 6.53 -18.90
CA GLY A 44 3.04 7.24 -17.77
C GLY A 44 4.43 7.78 -18.10
N GLY A 45 5.21 7.07 -18.91
CA GLY A 45 6.53 7.54 -19.37
C GLY A 45 6.48 8.63 -20.45
N TYR A 46 5.36 8.80 -21.15
CA TYR A 46 5.22 9.82 -22.21
C TYR A 46 4.53 11.11 -21.72
N LEU A 47 3.79 11.02 -20.62
CA LEU A 47 2.99 12.12 -20.05
C LEU A 47 3.15 12.16 -18.53
N ASP A 48 4.40 12.17 -18.04
CA ASP A 48 4.67 12.34 -16.62
C ASP A 48 4.19 13.74 -16.19
N LYS A 49 3.20 13.77 -15.30
CA LYS A 49 2.63 15.03 -14.84
C LYS A 49 3.54 15.76 -13.87
N ARG A 50 4.54 15.11 -13.27
CA ARG A 50 5.50 15.81 -12.38
C ARG A 50 6.30 16.86 -13.14
N GLU A 51 6.68 16.57 -14.39
CA GLU A 51 7.26 17.56 -15.31
C GLU A 51 6.37 18.79 -15.51
N LEU A 52 5.06 18.57 -15.67
CA LEU A 52 4.08 19.66 -15.83
C LEU A 52 3.86 20.45 -14.52
N GLN A 53 4.12 19.84 -13.36
CA GLN A 53 3.98 20.49 -12.05
C GLN A 53 5.05 21.56 -11.80
N ALA A 54 6.13 21.64 -12.60
CA ALA A 54 7.09 22.75 -12.57
C ALA A 54 6.40 24.13 -12.70
N SER A 55 5.29 24.19 -13.44
CA SER A 55 4.46 25.39 -13.61
C SER A 55 3.60 25.76 -12.39
N MET A 56 3.43 24.83 -11.44
CA MET A 56 2.67 25.05 -10.21
C MET A 56 3.55 25.73 -9.15
N PRO A 57 2.98 26.51 -8.20
CA PRO A 57 3.77 27.22 -7.20
C PRO A 57 4.69 26.30 -6.39
N SER A 58 5.98 26.67 -6.29
CA SER A 58 6.98 26.04 -5.42
C SER A 58 6.89 26.63 -4.01
N THR A 59 5.87 26.24 -3.26
CA THR A 59 5.70 26.70 -1.87
C THR A 59 6.32 25.70 -0.90
N VAL A 60 7.30 26.16 -0.11
CA VAL A 60 7.74 25.47 1.11
C VAL A 60 6.81 25.90 2.24
N HIS A 61 6.19 24.93 2.90
CA HIS A 61 5.24 25.19 3.99
C HIS A 61 5.99 25.49 5.29
N ASP A 62 5.36 26.26 6.19
CA ASP A 62 6.00 26.72 7.41
C ASP A 62 5.07 26.58 8.62
N HIS A 63 5.50 25.73 9.55
CA HIS A 63 4.91 25.48 10.86
C HIS A 63 5.90 25.79 11.99
N SER A 64 7.08 26.34 11.67
CA SER A 64 8.19 26.53 12.60
C SER A 64 7.91 27.53 13.73
N ALA A 65 6.88 28.37 13.57
CA ALA A 65 6.47 29.35 14.56
C ALA A 65 5.73 28.75 15.78
N ALA A 66 5.28 27.50 15.70
CA ALA A 66 4.63 26.84 16.84
C ALA A 66 5.67 26.40 17.88
N ASP A 67 5.30 26.43 19.17
CA ASP A 67 6.17 25.92 20.26
C ASP A 67 6.08 24.40 20.37
N GLU A 68 4.90 23.84 20.17
CA GLU A 68 4.65 22.41 20.06
C GLU A 68 3.84 22.12 18.79
N LEU A 69 4.00 20.93 18.22
CA LEU A 69 3.22 20.52 17.05
C LEU A 69 2.86 19.04 17.10
N TRP A 70 1.58 18.75 16.88
CA TRP A 70 1.09 17.39 16.72
C TRP A 70 0.84 17.07 15.24
N VAL A 71 1.40 15.94 14.77
CA VAL A 71 1.31 15.48 13.39
C VAL A 71 0.82 14.04 13.35
N ASP A 72 -0.28 13.77 12.67
CA ASP A 72 -0.75 12.42 12.37
C ASP A 72 -0.23 11.97 11.01
N TYR A 73 0.17 10.70 10.90
CA TYR A 73 0.54 10.02 9.67
C TYR A 73 -0.27 8.74 9.50
N THR A 74 -0.88 8.55 8.34
CA THR A 74 -1.58 7.31 7.96
C THR A 74 -1.44 7.08 6.46
N ALA A 75 -1.41 5.83 6.01
CA ALA A 75 -1.31 5.48 4.59
C ALA A 75 -2.25 4.31 4.26
N ASP A 76 -2.44 4.05 2.98
CA ASP A 76 -3.19 2.88 2.48
C ASP A 76 -4.65 2.90 2.94
N THR A 77 -5.32 4.01 2.62
CA THR A 77 -6.72 4.28 2.98
C THR A 77 -7.64 4.04 1.78
N GLY A 78 -8.96 4.07 1.96
CA GLY A 78 -9.88 4.05 0.81
C GLY A 78 -10.10 2.68 0.13
N ASP A 79 -9.79 1.57 0.81
CA ASP A 79 -10.15 0.22 0.35
C ASP A 79 -11.61 -0.12 0.67
N GLY A 80 -12.04 0.12 1.90
CA GLY A 80 -13.42 -0.13 2.33
C GLY A 80 -13.94 0.96 3.25
N PHE A 81 -15.24 1.22 3.17
CA PHE A 81 -15.94 2.22 3.97
C PHE A 81 -15.70 2.05 5.48
N ASP A 82 -15.94 0.85 6.01
CA ASP A 82 -15.87 0.58 7.45
C ASP A 82 -14.47 0.82 8.04
N ALA A 83 -13.43 0.32 7.38
CA ALA A 83 -12.05 0.49 7.82
C ALA A 83 -11.60 1.95 7.71
N THR A 84 -11.85 2.59 6.56
CA THR A 84 -11.47 3.98 6.31
C THR A 84 -12.17 4.93 7.28
N LEU A 85 -13.48 4.76 7.49
CA LEU A 85 -14.24 5.59 8.41
C LEU A 85 -13.84 5.33 9.87
N SER A 86 -13.46 4.10 10.23
CA SER A 86 -12.97 3.79 11.58
C SER A 86 -11.68 4.55 11.89
N VAL A 87 -10.71 4.55 10.96
CA VAL A 87 -9.45 5.29 11.12
C VAL A 87 -9.71 6.79 11.17
N ALA A 88 -10.49 7.33 10.23
CA ALA A 88 -10.84 8.75 10.22
C ALA A 88 -11.58 9.20 11.52
N SER A 89 -12.45 8.33 12.07
CA SER A 89 -13.17 8.60 13.33
C SER A 89 -12.26 8.63 14.55
N VAL A 90 -11.12 7.93 14.52
CA VAL A 90 -10.14 7.95 15.61
C VAL A 90 -9.19 9.13 15.47
N LEU A 91 -8.70 9.40 14.25
CA LEU A 91 -7.86 10.57 13.92
C LEU A 91 -8.55 11.88 14.32
N SER A 92 -9.86 12.00 14.06
CA SER A 92 -10.63 13.23 14.26
C SER A 92 -11.00 13.56 15.71
N ARG A 93 -10.77 12.65 16.66
CA ARG A 93 -11.09 12.87 18.08
C ARG A 93 -10.24 13.99 18.65
N ARG A 94 -10.88 14.98 19.28
CA ARG A 94 -10.19 16.09 19.98
C ARG A 94 -9.20 15.58 21.03
N TRP A 95 -9.62 14.55 21.78
CA TRP A 95 -8.79 13.83 22.73
C TRP A 95 -8.97 12.33 22.49
N LEU A 96 -7.85 11.65 22.31
CA LEU A 96 -7.78 10.22 22.06
C LEU A 96 -7.25 9.51 23.30
N SER A 97 -8.12 8.79 23.98
CA SER A 97 -7.70 7.84 25.02
C SER A 97 -7.02 6.64 24.35
N VAL A 98 -5.76 6.41 24.71
CA VAL A 98 -4.97 5.28 24.24
C VAL A 98 -4.45 4.54 25.48
N ASP A 99 -4.90 3.30 25.65
CA ASP A 99 -4.71 2.52 26.88
C ASP A 99 -5.27 3.28 28.12
N ASP A 100 -4.72 3.01 29.30
CA ASP A 100 -5.01 3.74 30.56
C ASP A 100 -4.11 4.99 30.74
N GLY A 101 -3.45 5.45 29.68
CA GLY A 101 -2.53 6.59 29.71
C GLY A 101 -3.21 7.96 29.57
N PRO A 102 -2.44 9.06 29.67
CA PRO A 102 -2.96 10.38 29.36
C PRO A 102 -3.48 10.42 27.92
N GLY A 103 -4.59 11.14 27.71
CA GLY A 103 -5.18 11.30 26.39
C GLY A 103 -4.22 12.02 25.45
N LEU A 104 -4.19 11.61 24.19
CA LEU A 104 -3.43 12.29 23.14
C LEU A 104 -4.33 13.34 22.46
N PRO A 105 -3.93 14.62 22.38
CA PRO A 105 -4.69 15.61 21.64
C PRO A 105 -4.71 15.26 20.15
N ARG A 106 -5.72 15.76 19.43
CA ARG A 106 -5.77 15.65 17.96
C ARG A 106 -4.58 16.38 17.34
N ALA A 107 -4.04 15.81 16.25
CA ALA A 107 -3.02 16.49 15.47
C ALA A 107 -3.53 17.71 14.71
N ASP A 108 -2.68 18.72 14.62
CA ASP A 108 -2.90 19.94 13.83
C ASP A 108 -2.62 19.70 12.35
N VAL A 109 -1.76 18.73 12.05
CA VAL A 109 -1.38 18.32 10.69
C VAL A 109 -1.68 16.83 10.50
N LEU A 110 -2.30 16.48 9.37
CA LEU A 110 -2.44 15.11 8.90
C LEU A 110 -1.62 14.93 7.62
N VAL A 111 -0.83 13.86 7.58
CA VAL A 111 -0.04 13.43 6.42
C VAL A 111 -0.57 12.09 5.93
N LEU A 112 -1.00 12.04 4.68
CA LEU A 112 -1.38 10.80 3.99
C LEU A 112 -0.17 10.24 3.24
N GLY A 113 0.30 9.08 3.65
CA GLY A 113 1.60 8.55 3.26
C GLY A 113 1.64 7.64 2.03
N GLY A 114 0.67 7.72 1.13
CA GLY A 114 0.51 6.80 -0.01
C GLY A 114 -0.86 6.12 -0.05
N ASP A 115 -1.26 5.71 -1.25
CA ASP A 115 -2.47 4.97 -1.61
C ASP A 115 -3.72 5.41 -0.85
N GLN A 116 -4.30 6.53 -1.27
CA GLN A 116 -5.52 7.06 -0.64
C GLN A 116 -6.82 6.47 -1.19
N VAL A 117 -6.74 5.65 -2.24
CA VAL A 117 -7.90 5.06 -2.90
C VAL A 117 -7.57 3.73 -3.56
N TYR A 118 -8.48 2.76 -3.46
CA TYR A 118 -8.37 1.48 -4.14
C TYR A 118 -9.62 1.16 -4.96
N PRO A 119 -9.53 0.29 -5.98
CA PRO A 119 -8.31 -0.34 -6.51
C PRO A 119 -7.53 0.58 -7.46
N ALA A 120 -8.12 1.70 -7.88
CA ALA A 120 -7.50 2.66 -8.77
C ALA A 120 -8.15 4.04 -8.60
N ALA A 121 -7.36 5.09 -8.77
CA ALA A 121 -7.84 6.46 -8.73
C ALA A 121 -8.94 6.77 -9.76
N SER A 122 -9.89 7.59 -9.30
CA SER A 122 -10.80 8.39 -10.12
C SER A 122 -11.52 9.38 -9.19
N ALA A 123 -12.09 10.45 -9.74
CA ALA A 123 -12.85 11.40 -8.93
C ALA A 123 -13.98 10.73 -8.12
N ALA A 124 -14.71 9.81 -8.75
CA ALA A 124 -15.78 9.07 -8.08
C ALA A 124 -15.26 8.09 -7.02
N ALA A 125 -14.11 7.43 -7.26
CA ALA A 125 -13.51 6.55 -6.28
C ALA A 125 -13.04 7.34 -5.05
N TYR A 126 -12.35 8.46 -5.23
CA TYR A 126 -11.95 9.32 -4.12
C TYR A 126 -13.13 9.85 -3.32
N GLU A 127 -14.20 10.34 -3.97
CA GLU A 127 -15.39 10.84 -3.27
C GLU A 127 -16.01 9.75 -2.39
N ASN A 128 -16.20 8.55 -2.95
CA ASN A 128 -16.97 7.49 -2.31
C ASN A 128 -16.17 6.63 -1.32
N ARG A 129 -14.85 6.52 -1.50
CA ARG A 129 -14.00 5.61 -0.71
C ARG A 129 -13.22 6.33 0.37
N TRP A 130 -12.89 7.60 0.17
CA TRP A 130 -12.00 8.34 1.07
C TRP A 130 -12.57 9.69 1.51
N LYS A 131 -12.83 10.63 0.59
CA LYS A 131 -13.23 12.00 0.91
C LYS A 131 -14.57 12.06 1.66
N GLY A 132 -15.57 11.30 1.21
CA GLY A 132 -16.86 11.17 1.88
C GLY A 132 -16.73 10.63 3.30
N PRO A 133 -16.10 9.45 3.52
CA PRO A 133 -15.82 8.91 4.84
C PRO A 133 -15.04 9.86 5.76
N PHE A 134 -13.98 10.50 5.28
CA PHE A 134 -13.21 11.48 6.07
C PHE A 134 -14.09 12.68 6.44
N ARG A 135 -14.82 13.27 5.49
CA ARG A 135 -15.77 14.36 5.76
C ARG A 135 -16.84 13.96 6.78
N ALA A 136 -17.34 12.72 6.73
CA ALA A 136 -18.33 12.23 7.67
C ALA A 136 -17.76 12.05 9.08
N ALA A 137 -16.50 11.61 9.22
CA ALA A 137 -15.82 11.51 10.52
C ALA A 137 -15.45 12.86 11.10
N PHE A 138 -15.00 13.79 10.28
CA PHE A 138 -14.61 15.14 10.70
C PHE A 138 -15.23 16.18 9.76
N PRO A 139 -16.46 16.64 10.02
CA PRO A 139 -17.06 17.68 9.23
C PRO A 139 -16.30 19.01 9.36
N LYS A 140 -16.55 19.94 8.44
CA LYS A 140 -15.93 21.26 8.47
C LYS A 140 -16.22 21.96 9.81
N GLN A 141 -15.18 22.46 10.44
CA GLN A 141 -15.26 23.11 11.75
C GLN A 141 -15.54 24.61 11.57
N PRO A 142 -16.32 25.24 12.47
CA PRO A 142 -16.56 26.68 12.45
C PRO A 142 -15.29 27.51 12.70
N ASP A 143 -14.44 27.06 13.63
CA ASP A 143 -13.30 27.81 14.16
C ASP A 143 -11.96 27.46 13.49
N GLY A 144 -12.01 26.86 12.29
CA GLY A 144 -10.82 26.31 11.62
C GLY A 144 -10.57 24.84 11.98
N GLY A 145 -9.72 24.20 11.18
CA GLY A 145 -9.47 22.76 11.24
C GLY A 145 -8.02 22.43 10.92
N ALA A 146 -7.71 21.13 10.87
CA ALA A 146 -6.35 20.64 10.70
C ALA A 146 -5.85 20.83 9.24
N GLU A 147 -4.55 20.92 9.07
CA GLU A 147 -3.93 20.91 7.75
C GLU A 147 -3.78 19.49 7.22
N LEU A 148 -3.80 19.35 5.90
CA LEU A 148 -3.65 18.07 5.22
C LEU A 148 -2.61 18.15 4.12
N TYR A 149 -1.71 17.18 4.18
CA TYR A 149 -0.73 16.88 3.15
C TYR A 149 -0.86 15.40 2.75
N ALA A 150 -0.46 15.07 1.54
CA ALA A 150 -0.55 13.74 0.96
C ALA A 150 0.59 13.49 -0.01
N VAL A 151 1.09 12.26 -0.04
CA VAL A 151 1.98 11.73 -1.08
C VAL A 151 1.22 10.65 -1.83
N PRO A 152 1.24 10.63 -3.18
CA PRO A 152 0.56 9.59 -3.93
C PRO A 152 1.32 8.26 -3.85
N GLY A 153 0.58 7.16 -3.72
CA GLY A 153 1.09 5.81 -3.97
C GLY A 153 0.76 5.31 -5.38
N ASN A 154 1.06 4.04 -5.68
CA ASN A 154 0.82 3.47 -7.00
C ASN A 154 -0.66 3.45 -7.39
N HIS A 155 -1.58 3.26 -6.45
CA HIS A 155 -3.01 3.24 -6.75
C HIS A 155 -3.57 4.63 -7.07
N ASP A 156 -2.95 5.69 -6.54
CA ASP A 156 -3.26 7.08 -6.87
C ASP A 156 -2.79 7.44 -8.29
N TRP A 157 -1.74 6.77 -8.77
CA TRP A 157 -1.14 6.99 -10.09
C TRP A 157 -1.87 6.30 -11.26
N TYR A 158 -2.77 5.34 -11.00
CA TYR A 158 -3.44 4.58 -12.07
C TYR A 158 -4.41 5.38 -12.97
N ASP A 159 -4.71 6.65 -12.64
CA ASP A 159 -5.41 7.60 -13.53
C ASP A 159 -4.48 8.68 -14.12
N GLY A 160 -3.17 8.44 -14.04
CA GLY A 160 -2.12 9.40 -14.37
C GLY A 160 -2.05 10.56 -13.39
N LEU A 161 -2.34 10.35 -12.09
CA LEU A 161 -2.30 11.35 -11.03
C LEU A 161 -3.32 12.51 -11.18
N THR A 162 -4.35 12.32 -12.02
CA THR A 162 -5.31 13.40 -12.32
C THR A 162 -6.17 13.75 -11.12
N ALA A 163 -6.82 12.74 -10.54
CA ALA A 163 -7.76 12.96 -9.44
C ALA A 163 -7.03 13.39 -8.16
N PHE A 164 -5.82 12.87 -7.93
CA PHE A 164 -4.96 13.28 -6.82
C PHE A 164 -4.69 14.79 -6.85
N LEU A 165 -4.15 15.32 -7.96
CA LEU A 165 -3.82 16.76 -8.06
C LEU A 165 -5.06 17.66 -7.94
N ARG A 166 -6.21 17.21 -8.45
CA ARG A 166 -7.47 17.97 -8.30
C ARG A 166 -7.99 18.00 -6.87
N LEU A 167 -7.67 17.00 -6.06
CA LEU A 167 -8.16 16.89 -4.69
C LEU A 167 -7.19 17.51 -3.69
N PHE A 168 -5.91 17.13 -3.76
CA PHE A 168 -4.91 17.48 -2.76
C PHE A 168 -4.11 18.73 -3.11
N ALA A 169 -3.99 19.11 -4.38
CA ALA A 169 -3.16 20.25 -4.80
C ALA A 169 -3.93 21.59 -5.01
N GLN A 170 -5.21 21.66 -4.63
CA GLN A 170 -6.07 22.82 -4.89
C GLN A 170 -6.27 23.78 -3.71
N GLY A 171 -5.94 23.37 -2.47
CA GLY A 171 -6.13 24.21 -1.28
C GLY A 171 -7.55 24.17 -0.69
N GLU A 172 -8.30 23.12 -1.02
CA GLU A 172 -9.71 22.91 -0.69
C GLU A 172 -9.91 22.28 0.69
N TRP A 173 -11.14 22.44 1.22
CA TRP A 173 -11.56 21.77 2.46
C TRP A 173 -12.12 20.38 2.20
N ILE A 174 -11.64 19.41 2.96
CA ILE A 174 -12.13 18.03 3.00
C ILE A 174 -12.62 17.78 4.42
N GLY A 175 -13.90 18.06 4.65
CA GLY A 175 -14.42 18.11 6.00
C GLY A 175 -13.68 19.16 6.84
N GLY A 176 -13.17 18.76 7.99
CA GLY A 176 -12.38 19.58 8.91
C GLY A 176 -10.90 19.66 8.57
N TRP A 177 -10.45 19.08 7.46
CA TRP A 177 -9.08 19.21 6.98
C TRP A 177 -8.98 20.17 5.80
N ARG A 178 -7.91 20.96 5.73
CA ARG A 178 -7.62 21.84 4.60
C ARG A 178 -6.34 21.42 3.90
N THR A 179 -6.41 21.13 2.61
CA THR A 179 -5.23 20.80 1.82
C THR A 179 -4.35 22.03 1.64
N ARG A 180 -3.03 21.84 1.61
CA ARG A 180 -2.06 22.96 1.53
C ARG A 180 -1.09 22.86 0.38
N GLN A 181 -0.66 21.64 0.04
CA GLN A 181 0.29 21.42 -1.05
C GLN A 181 -0.26 21.90 -2.41
N ARG A 182 0.66 22.17 -3.33
CA ARG A 182 0.37 22.52 -4.73
C ARG A 182 0.92 21.53 -5.74
N ARG A 183 1.73 20.58 -5.28
CA ARG A 183 2.38 19.53 -6.07
C ARG A 183 2.12 18.17 -5.40
N SER A 184 2.51 17.07 -6.04
CA SER A 184 2.40 15.72 -5.47
C SER A 184 3.43 15.40 -4.40
N TYR A 185 4.45 16.25 -4.29
CA TYR A 185 5.46 16.27 -3.25
C TYR A 185 5.41 17.61 -2.52
N PHE A 186 5.99 17.67 -1.31
CA PHE A 186 6.06 18.89 -0.52
C PHE A 186 7.20 18.87 0.50
N ALA A 187 7.60 20.07 0.94
CA ALA A 187 8.47 20.30 2.07
C ALA A 187 7.78 21.22 3.09
N ALA A 188 7.95 20.94 4.37
CA ALA A 188 7.44 21.76 5.47
C ALA A 188 8.51 21.96 6.56
N ALA A 189 8.78 23.21 6.91
CA ALA A 189 9.52 23.55 8.13
C ALA A 189 8.61 23.34 9.35
N LEU A 190 9.12 22.68 10.38
CA LEU A 190 8.43 22.37 11.63
C LEU A 190 9.16 23.04 12.81
N PRO A 191 8.57 23.08 14.02
CA PRO A 191 9.23 23.63 15.19
C PRO A 191 10.57 22.97 15.50
N HIS A 192 11.44 23.71 16.20
CA HIS A 192 12.69 23.17 16.76
C HIS A 192 13.60 22.48 15.74
N ARG A 193 13.74 23.12 14.56
CA ARG A 193 14.65 22.68 13.50
C ARG A 193 14.31 21.32 12.90
N TRP A 194 13.05 20.90 13.04
CA TRP A 194 12.52 19.75 12.34
C TRP A 194 11.99 20.17 10.96
N TRP A 195 12.06 19.23 10.02
CA TRP A 195 11.53 19.38 8.68
C TRP A 195 10.80 18.11 8.28
N LEU A 196 9.79 18.24 7.43
CA LEU A 196 9.10 17.11 6.79
C LEU A 196 9.22 17.25 5.29
N PHE A 197 9.94 16.31 4.66
CA PHE A 197 10.09 16.22 3.21
C PHE A 197 9.32 14.99 2.73
N ALA A 198 8.49 15.15 1.70
CA ALA A 198 7.63 14.08 1.21
C ALA A 198 7.75 13.94 -0.30
N VAL A 199 8.37 12.84 -0.74
CA VAL A 199 8.84 12.61 -2.12
C VAL A 199 7.87 11.70 -2.88
N ASP A 200 7.54 12.09 -4.11
CA ASP A 200 6.71 11.30 -5.03
C ASP A 200 7.59 10.44 -5.94
N VAL A 201 7.70 9.16 -5.58
CA VAL A 201 8.48 8.13 -6.29
C VAL A 201 7.66 7.36 -7.34
N GLN A 202 6.43 7.79 -7.64
CA GLN A 202 5.55 7.17 -8.65
C GLN A 202 5.45 5.64 -8.49
N LEU A 203 5.89 4.88 -9.51
CA LEU A 203 5.91 3.41 -9.54
C LEU A 203 7.31 2.86 -9.25
N SER A 204 8.11 3.58 -8.44
CA SER A 204 9.56 3.37 -8.24
C SER A 204 10.44 3.92 -9.39
N SER A 205 10.00 5.00 -10.04
CA SER A 205 10.81 5.72 -11.04
C SER A 205 11.91 6.57 -10.39
N TYR A 206 12.84 7.08 -11.18
CA TYR A 206 13.72 8.17 -10.75
C TYR A 206 12.91 9.38 -10.27
N ILE A 207 13.55 10.21 -9.45
CA ILE A 207 13.03 11.52 -9.02
C ILE A 207 13.31 12.51 -10.14
N ASP A 208 12.26 13.14 -10.66
CA ASP A 208 12.33 14.07 -11.77
C ASP A 208 13.03 15.38 -11.41
N GLU A 209 13.63 16.04 -12.40
CA GLU A 209 14.41 17.27 -12.22
C GLU A 209 13.60 18.40 -11.54
N PRO A 210 12.33 18.66 -11.89
CA PRO A 210 11.53 19.68 -11.21
C PRO A 210 11.28 19.41 -9.71
N GLN A 211 11.26 18.14 -9.33
CA GLN A 211 11.14 17.73 -7.94
C GLN A 211 12.47 17.90 -7.20
N LEU A 212 13.59 17.54 -7.83
CA LEU A 212 14.93 17.80 -7.28
C LEU A 212 15.17 19.30 -7.07
N ASP A 213 14.82 20.14 -8.04
CA ASP A 213 14.93 21.60 -7.94
C ASP A 213 14.09 22.15 -6.77
N TYR A 214 12.85 21.71 -6.63
CA TYR A 214 11.98 22.11 -5.52
C TYR A 214 12.60 21.77 -4.17
N PHE A 215 13.16 20.58 -4.03
CA PHE A 215 13.78 20.16 -2.77
C PHE A 215 15.16 20.78 -2.55
N ALA A 216 15.92 21.09 -3.59
CA ALA A 216 17.16 21.86 -3.49
C ALA A 216 16.87 23.28 -2.95
N ASP A 217 15.82 23.92 -3.43
CA ASP A 217 15.35 25.23 -2.93
C ASP A 217 14.92 25.16 -1.45
N ALA A 218 14.24 24.08 -1.06
CA ALA A 218 13.89 23.84 0.35
C ALA A 218 15.13 23.56 1.21
N ALA A 219 16.04 22.73 0.70
CA ALA A 219 17.28 22.31 1.36
C ALA A 219 18.28 23.45 1.52
N ALA A 220 18.21 24.50 0.71
CA ALA A 220 19.00 25.72 0.90
C ALA A 220 18.73 26.42 2.25
N ARG A 221 17.64 26.07 2.95
CA ARG A 221 17.28 26.56 4.29
C ARG A 221 17.69 25.61 5.41
N LEU A 222 18.18 24.41 5.06
CA LEU A 222 18.69 23.45 6.02
C LEU A 222 20.13 23.81 6.42
N GLY A 223 20.49 23.47 7.64
CA GLY A 223 21.87 23.54 8.10
C GLY A 223 22.24 22.46 9.12
N PRO A 224 23.51 22.44 9.56
CA PRO A 224 24.01 21.43 10.50
C PRO A 224 23.20 21.40 11.79
N GLY A 225 22.62 20.24 12.11
CA GLY A 225 21.76 20.01 13.28
C GLY A 225 20.26 20.14 13.03
N ASP A 226 19.83 20.45 11.80
CA ASP A 226 18.44 20.28 11.40
C ASP A 226 18.13 18.79 11.21
N ARG A 227 16.86 18.41 11.42
CA ARG A 227 16.41 17.01 11.41
C ARG A 227 15.24 16.86 10.44
N VAL A 228 15.37 15.95 9.48
CA VAL A 228 14.39 15.73 8.41
C VAL A 228 13.65 14.42 8.66
N ILE A 229 12.33 14.50 8.76
CA ILE A 229 11.41 13.38 8.58
C ILE A 229 11.23 13.21 7.07
N LEU A 230 11.68 12.08 6.52
CA LEU A 230 11.54 11.79 5.10
C LEU A 230 10.39 10.81 4.86
N CYS A 231 9.39 11.25 4.09
CA CYS A 231 8.22 10.48 3.75
C CYS A 231 8.27 10.05 2.28
N SER A 232 8.00 8.77 2.02
CA SER A 232 7.78 8.20 0.69
C SER A 232 6.57 7.26 0.73
N ALA A 233 5.94 7.00 -0.41
CA ALA A 233 4.81 6.06 -0.44
C ALA A 233 5.24 4.62 -0.16
N LYS A 234 6.48 4.24 -0.51
CA LYS A 234 6.95 2.84 -0.46
C LYS A 234 8.09 2.64 0.54
N PRO A 235 8.05 1.57 1.35
CA PRO A 235 9.11 1.24 2.30
C PRO A 235 10.25 0.53 1.56
N GLY A 236 10.97 1.28 0.73
CA GLY A 236 12.07 0.76 -0.10
C GLY A 236 13.09 -0.05 0.70
N TRP A 237 13.28 0.29 1.98
CA TRP A 237 14.22 -0.36 2.88
C TRP A 237 13.88 -1.82 3.25
N VAL A 238 12.61 -2.23 3.25
CA VAL A 238 12.25 -3.65 3.44
C VAL A 238 12.29 -4.39 2.11
N LYS A 239 11.94 -3.70 1.02
CA LYS A 239 11.92 -4.27 -0.33
C LYS A 239 13.31 -4.62 -0.87
N THR A 240 14.39 -4.03 -0.32
CA THR A 240 15.78 -4.44 -0.62
C THR A 240 16.08 -5.91 -0.35
N THR A 241 15.25 -6.59 0.45
CA THR A 241 15.39 -8.03 0.69
C THR A 241 14.93 -8.91 -0.48
N ASP A 242 14.27 -8.32 -1.47
CA ASP A 242 13.77 -8.96 -2.69
C ASP A 242 14.30 -8.28 -3.96
N ASP A 243 14.46 -6.95 -3.96
CA ASP A 243 15.06 -6.14 -5.02
C ASP A 243 16.06 -5.13 -4.43
N ALA A 244 17.36 -5.36 -4.62
CA ALA A 244 18.41 -4.47 -4.13
C ALA A 244 18.28 -3.01 -4.60
N GLY A 245 17.61 -2.73 -5.72
CA GLY A 245 17.40 -1.36 -6.24
C GLY A 245 16.26 -0.60 -5.56
N ALA A 246 15.44 -1.25 -4.74
CA ALA A 246 14.21 -0.65 -4.20
C ALA A 246 14.43 0.55 -3.26
N TYR A 247 15.65 0.74 -2.74
CA TYR A 247 16.02 1.87 -1.88
C TYR A 247 16.79 2.98 -2.62
N ASP A 248 17.20 2.76 -3.88
CA ASP A 248 18.13 3.64 -4.59
C ASP A 248 17.61 5.07 -4.75
N ASN A 249 16.31 5.26 -5.01
CA ASN A 249 15.72 6.60 -5.11
C ASN A 249 15.78 7.38 -3.78
N ILE A 250 15.58 6.68 -2.66
CA ILE A 250 15.63 7.29 -1.33
C ILE A 250 17.09 7.60 -0.97
N ASP A 251 18.00 6.65 -1.22
CA ASP A 251 19.44 6.85 -1.01
C ASP A 251 19.96 8.04 -1.81
N TYR A 252 19.66 8.08 -3.11
CA TYR A 252 20.01 9.17 -4.00
C TYR A 252 19.48 10.51 -3.47
N PHE A 253 18.21 10.58 -3.09
CA PHE A 253 17.62 11.81 -2.56
C PHE A 253 18.33 12.31 -1.29
N VAL A 254 18.58 11.41 -0.33
CA VAL A 254 19.25 11.77 0.92
C VAL A 254 20.65 12.29 0.65
N ARG A 255 21.42 11.61 -0.20
CA ARG A 255 22.83 11.95 -0.52
C ARG A 255 22.97 13.20 -1.37
N THR A 256 22.04 13.43 -2.29
CA THR A 256 22.12 14.56 -3.21
C THR A 256 21.51 15.84 -2.63
N VAL A 257 20.46 15.73 -1.81
CA VAL A 257 19.70 16.89 -1.34
C VAL A 257 19.95 17.20 0.13
N ILE A 258 19.96 16.19 1.01
CA ILE A 258 19.95 16.42 2.47
C ILE A 258 21.36 16.44 3.05
N GLU A 259 22.15 15.39 2.81
CA GLU A 259 23.51 15.25 3.36
C GLU A 259 24.43 16.45 3.09
N PRO A 260 24.43 17.09 1.89
CA PRO A 260 25.29 18.24 1.63
C PRO A 260 25.01 19.45 2.54
N THR A 261 23.83 19.51 3.15
CA THR A 261 23.44 20.58 4.09
C THR A 261 23.94 20.35 5.51
N GLY A 262 24.39 19.13 5.83
CA GLY A 262 24.74 18.70 7.18
C GLY A 262 23.53 18.38 8.07
N ALA A 263 22.31 18.40 7.52
CA ALA A 263 21.11 17.96 8.22
C ALA A 263 21.06 16.43 8.35
N GLN A 264 20.29 15.96 9.32
CA GLN A 264 20.16 14.54 9.65
C GLN A 264 18.80 13.99 9.19
N VAL A 265 18.73 12.70 8.94
CA VAL A 265 17.46 12.00 8.63
C VAL A 265 17.19 10.92 9.70
N PRO A 266 16.67 11.31 10.88
CA PRO A 266 16.43 10.36 11.98
C PRO A 266 15.17 9.52 11.78
N LEU A 267 14.25 9.91 10.89
CA LEU A 267 12.98 9.20 10.66
C LEU A 267 12.64 9.10 9.17
N LEU A 268 12.43 7.87 8.69
CA LEU A 268 11.82 7.58 7.40
C LEU A 268 10.42 6.97 7.59
N LEU A 269 9.44 7.46 6.85
CA LEU A 269 8.03 7.05 6.90
C LEU A 269 7.56 6.53 5.55
N ALA A 270 6.83 5.40 5.55
CA ALA A 270 6.15 4.90 4.35
C ALA A 270 4.88 4.07 4.63
N GLY A 271 4.04 3.95 3.61
CA GLY A 271 2.87 3.07 3.54
C GLY A 271 3.14 1.79 2.76
N ASP A 272 2.27 1.47 1.79
CA ASP A 272 2.30 0.38 0.79
C ASP A 272 2.17 -1.04 1.38
N LEU A 273 2.84 -1.32 2.49
CA LEU A 273 2.63 -2.55 3.23
C LEU A 273 1.61 -2.31 4.35
N HIS A 274 0.49 -3.01 4.28
CA HIS A 274 -0.68 -2.72 5.11
C HIS A 274 -0.59 -3.21 6.57
N HIS A 275 0.47 -2.79 7.26
CA HIS A 275 0.74 -3.05 8.67
C HIS A 275 1.57 -1.91 9.28
N TYR A 276 1.87 -2.04 10.58
CA TYR A 276 2.92 -1.25 11.21
C TYR A 276 4.18 -2.08 11.42
N ALA A 277 5.34 -1.54 11.07
CA ALA A 277 6.65 -2.10 11.40
C ALA A 277 7.66 -0.98 11.63
N ARG A 278 8.50 -1.13 12.65
CA ARG A 278 9.59 -0.19 12.93
C ARG A 278 10.91 -0.93 12.98
N TYR A 279 11.80 -0.54 12.09
CA TYR A 279 13.21 -0.90 12.15
C TYR A 279 14.00 0.24 12.78
N ALA A 280 14.99 -0.08 13.61
CA ALA A 280 15.85 0.90 14.25
C ALA A 280 17.30 0.42 14.30
N GLY A 281 18.22 1.36 14.21
CA GLY A 281 19.66 1.12 14.21
C GLY A 281 20.43 2.43 14.19
N ASP A 282 21.75 2.32 14.08
CA ASP A 282 22.60 3.49 13.94
C ASP A 282 22.40 4.13 12.56
N GLY A 283 22.13 5.42 12.54
CA GLY A 283 22.09 6.25 11.35
C GLY A 283 23.49 6.59 10.83
N PRO A 284 23.61 7.17 9.62
CA PRO A 284 24.87 7.55 8.96
C PRO A 284 25.84 8.37 9.80
N ASP A 285 25.28 9.25 10.60
CA ASP A 285 25.94 10.17 11.53
C ASP A 285 26.30 9.54 12.89
N GLY A 286 26.00 8.25 13.08
CA GLY A 286 26.14 7.56 14.37
C GLY A 286 25.06 7.93 15.39
N GLN A 287 24.03 8.70 14.99
CA GLN A 287 22.82 8.95 15.78
C GLN A 287 21.73 7.96 15.36
N GLY A 288 20.77 7.66 16.23
CA GLY A 288 19.72 6.68 15.92
C GLY A 288 18.86 7.08 14.71
N ARG A 289 18.56 6.13 13.82
CA ARG A 289 17.60 6.29 12.72
C ARG A 289 16.50 5.24 12.79
N HIS A 290 15.28 5.67 12.51
CA HIS A 290 14.05 4.88 12.55
C HIS A 290 13.43 4.78 11.16
N LEU A 291 13.14 3.55 10.73
CA LEU A 291 12.46 3.26 9.46
C LEU A 291 11.08 2.68 9.78
N VAL A 292 10.04 3.46 9.55
CA VAL A 292 8.68 3.14 9.98
C VAL A 292 7.77 2.93 8.77
N THR A 293 7.27 1.71 8.65
CA THR A 293 6.14 1.37 7.78
C THR A 293 4.85 1.52 8.58
N CYS A 294 3.88 2.29 8.09
CA CYS A 294 2.59 2.53 8.75
C CYS A 294 1.45 2.60 7.71
N GLY A 295 1.21 1.48 7.02
CA GLY A 295 0.18 1.34 5.98
C GLY A 295 -1.16 0.77 6.46
N GLY A 296 -1.47 0.87 7.75
CA GLY A 296 -2.71 0.28 8.29
C GLY A 296 -3.94 1.19 8.21
N GLY A 297 -4.02 2.15 7.29
CA GLY A 297 -5.03 3.22 7.32
C GLY A 297 -6.42 2.85 6.81
N GLY A 298 -6.57 1.77 6.05
CA GLY A 298 -7.88 1.35 5.55
C GLY A 298 -7.89 0.08 4.71
N ALA A 299 -6.79 -0.24 4.03
CA ALA A 299 -6.61 -1.43 3.22
C ALA A 299 -6.63 -2.73 4.02
N TYR A 300 -6.91 -3.85 3.35
CA TYR A 300 -6.81 -5.17 3.98
C TYR A 300 -5.43 -5.38 4.61
N LEU A 301 -5.38 -6.01 5.78
CA LEU A 301 -4.13 -6.30 6.48
C LEU A 301 -3.17 -7.14 5.62
N VAL A 302 -1.92 -6.71 5.45
CA VAL A 302 -0.79 -7.54 5.02
C VAL A 302 0.02 -7.90 6.27
N GLY A 303 0.03 -9.17 6.65
CA GLY A 303 0.60 -9.56 7.94
C GLY A 303 2.13 -9.50 8.01
N THR A 304 2.61 -9.40 9.23
CA THR A 304 4.03 -9.18 9.61
C THR A 304 4.83 -10.47 9.82
N ALA A 305 4.22 -11.64 9.57
CA ALA A 305 4.79 -12.95 9.90
C ALA A 305 6.16 -13.18 9.27
N ASP A 306 6.32 -12.67 8.05
CA ASP A 306 7.42 -12.94 7.13
C ASP A 306 8.38 -11.75 7.01
N LEU A 307 8.21 -10.72 7.85
CA LEU A 307 9.16 -9.61 7.94
C LEU A 307 10.55 -10.11 8.37
N PRO A 308 11.62 -9.57 7.78
CA PRO A 308 13.00 -9.86 8.19
C PRO A 308 13.27 -9.30 9.59
N ASP A 309 14.07 -10.01 10.38
CA ASP A 309 14.46 -9.56 11.73
C ASP A 309 15.49 -8.42 11.69
N GLU A 310 16.28 -8.36 10.61
CA GLU A 310 17.26 -7.31 10.34
C GLU A 310 17.22 -6.98 8.85
N ILE A 311 17.36 -5.70 8.51
CA ILE A 311 17.54 -5.22 7.14
C ILE A 311 18.85 -4.44 7.04
N THR A 312 19.44 -4.47 5.84
CA THR A 312 20.66 -3.72 5.54
C THR A 312 20.37 -2.70 4.45
N VAL A 313 20.52 -1.42 4.77
CA VAL A 313 20.34 -0.31 3.82
C VAL A 313 21.44 0.76 3.98
N PRO A 314 22.01 1.26 2.85
CA PRO A 314 21.85 0.74 1.49
C PRO A 314 22.34 -0.72 1.36
N PRO A 315 21.88 -1.49 0.36
CA PRO A 315 22.33 -2.87 0.18
C PRO A 315 23.81 -2.93 -0.27
N ASP A 316 24.55 -3.88 0.30
CA ASP A 316 25.97 -4.13 -0.01
C ASP A 316 26.21 -4.31 -1.52
N GLU A 317 27.36 -3.84 -2.02
CA GLU A 317 27.74 -3.97 -3.45
C GLU A 317 27.63 -5.42 -3.97
N ARG A 318 27.92 -6.42 -3.13
CA ARG A 318 27.78 -7.84 -3.50
C ARG A 318 26.33 -8.28 -3.67
N ALA A 319 25.40 -7.69 -2.93
CA ALA A 319 23.97 -7.93 -3.09
C ALA A 319 23.46 -7.22 -4.36
N ALA A 320 23.84 -5.96 -4.55
CA ALA A 320 23.52 -5.20 -5.77
C ALA A 320 24.07 -5.86 -7.06
N ALA A 321 25.27 -6.45 -7.00
CA ALA A 321 25.88 -7.14 -8.14
C ALA A 321 25.20 -8.46 -8.50
N ARG A 322 24.56 -9.15 -7.53
CA ARG A 322 23.84 -10.41 -7.77
C ARG A 322 22.51 -10.19 -8.48
N ASP A 323 21.86 -9.07 -8.21
CA ASP A 323 20.55 -8.73 -8.79
C ASP A 323 20.68 -7.91 -10.08
N GLY A 324 21.92 -7.62 -10.53
CA GLY A 324 22.19 -6.84 -11.73
C GLY A 324 21.96 -5.33 -11.57
N SER A 325 21.60 -4.86 -10.37
CA SER A 325 21.38 -3.43 -10.09
C SER A 325 22.69 -2.65 -9.88
N ALA A 326 23.83 -3.33 -9.72
CA ALA A 326 25.13 -2.67 -9.61
C ALA A 326 25.47 -1.77 -10.81
N GLY A 327 24.97 -2.09 -12.02
CA GLY A 327 25.18 -1.27 -13.22
C GLY A 327 24.26 -0.05 -13.36
N ALA A 328 23.25 0.10 -12.49
CA ALA A 328 22.37 1.27 -12.44
C ALA A 328 22.88 2.36 -11.47
N ARG A 329 23.86 2.02 -10.62
CA ARG A 329 24.53 2.96 -9.70
C ARG A 329 25.60 3.82 -10.37
N ASP A 330 25.96 3.52 -11.62
CA ASP A 330 26.95 4.25 -12.42
C ASP A 330 26.23 4.67 -13.72
N GLY A 331 25.93 5.96 -13.85
CA GLY A 331 24.99 6.48 -14.85
C GLY A 331 25.26 6.02 -16.29
N SER A 332 24.36 5.20 -16.84
CA SER A 332 24.11 5.17 -18.28
C SER A 332 23.15 6.32 -18.62
N ALA A 333 23.65 7.55 -18.51
CA ALA A 333 23.19 8.60 -19.40
C ALA A 333 23.38 8.07 -20.83
N ALA A 334 22.29 7.96 -21.58
CA ALA A 334 22.37 7.78 -23.02
C ALA A 334 23.35 8.85 -23.55
N ARG A 335 24.49 8.39 -24.06
CA ARG A 335 25.42 9.23 -24.82
C ARG A 335 24.73 9.60 -26.13
N ASP A 336 23.81 10.54 -26.07
CA ASP A 336 23.29 11.18 -27.27
C ASP A 336 24.29 12.25 -27.71
N GLY A 337 24.74 12.13 -28.95
CA GLY A 337 25.84 12.89 -29.54
C GLY A 337 25.52 14.36 -29.81
N SER A 338 25.28 15.13 -28.75
CA SER A 338 25.15 16.58 -28.82
C SER A 338 26.54 17.23 -28.88
N ALA A 339 26.77 17.98 -29.96
CA ALA A 339 27.98 18.72 -30.24
C ALA A 339 28.41 19.67 -29.10
N ALA A 340 29.73 19.78 -28.91
CA ALA A 340 30.36 20.61 -27.89
C ALA A 340 30.00 22.10 -28.02
N PRO A 341 29.78 22.83 -26.90
CA PRO A 341 29.66 24.29 -26.91
C PRO A 341 31.03 24.94 -27.20
N PRO A 342 31.08 26.04 -27.96
CA PRO A 342 32.32 26.76 -28.23
C PRO A 342 32.60 27.77 -27.11
N ASP A 343 32.95 27.30 -25.91
CA ASP A 343 33.69 28.13 -24.95
C ASP A 343 34.47 27.20 -24.01
N GLY A 344 35.79 27.40 -23.93
CA GLY A 344 36.77 26.51 -23.30
C GLY A 344 36.72 26.48 -21.77
N ARG A 345 35.54 26.40 -21.17
CA ARG A 345 35.38 26.17 -19.73
C ARG A 345 35.32 24.68 -19.46
N THR A 346 36.39 24.14 -18.90
CA THR A 346 36.39 22.80 -18.31
C THR A 346 35.46 22.79 -17.09
N VAL A 347 34.25 22.27 -17.25
CA VAL A 347 33.40 21.83 -16.14
C VAL A 347 34.13 20.65 -15.49
N PRO A 348 34.44 20.67 -14.18
CA PRO A 348 35.04 19.50 -13.53
C PRO A 348 34.09 18.31 -13.68
N PRO A 349 34.60 17.08 -13.89
CA PRO A 349 33.74 15.91 -13.95
C PRO A 349 32.93 15.80 -12.66
N ASN A 350 31.60 15.72 -12.76
CA ASN A 350 30.73 15.36 -11.65
C ASN A 350 31.26 14.05 -11.07
N ARG A 351 31.98 14.11 -9.94
CA ARG A 351 32.13 12.94 -9.08
C ARG A 351 30.75 12.72 -8.49
N GLU A 352 30.08 11.67 -8.94
CA GLU A 352 28.96 11.14 -8.16
C GLU A 352 29.48 10.92 -6.73
N PRO A 353 28.73 11.37 -5.70
CA PRO A 353 29.13 11.09 -4.32
C PRO A 353 29.32 9.57 -4.14
N GLU A 354 30.20 9.15 -3.24
CA GLU A 354 30.35 7.72 -2.93
C GLU A 354 29.10 7.21 -2.18
N ALA A 355 28.72 5.94 -2.37
CA ALA A 355 27.53 5.35 -1.74
C ALA A 355 27.64 5.37 -0.21
N GLU A 356 26.53 5.64 0.50
CA GLU A 356 26.52 5.52 1.96
C GLU A 356 26.94 4.09 2.36
N PRO A 357 27.79 3.92 3.38
CA PRO A 357 28.15 2.59 3.86
C PRO A 357 26.89 1.88 4.36
N SER A 358 26.72 0.62 3.98
CA SER A 358 25.59 -0.21 4.39
C SER A 358 25.44 -0.30 5.90
N ARG A 359 24.21 -0.13 6.41
CA ARG A 359 23.90 -0.20 7.85
C ARG A 359 22.78 -1.17 8.14
N ARG A 360 22.87 -1.78 9.33
CA ARG A 360 21.91 -2.77 9.81
C ARG A 360 20.88 -2.12 10.72
N TYR A 361 19.62 -2.43 10.47
CA TYR A 361 18.49 -2.00 11.29
C TYR A 361 17.71 -3.22 11.75
N GLY A 362 17.52 -3.35 13.06
CA GLY A 362 16.77 -4.45 13.67
C GLY A 362 15.28 -4.14 13.74
N LEU A 363 14.44 -5.15 13.51
CA LEU A 363 12.99 -5.03 13.70
C LEU A 363 12.66 -4.86 15.19
N ALA A 364 12.30 -3.63 15.57
CA ALA A 364 12.02 -3.26 16.95
C ALA A 364 10.56 -3.55 17.35
N ALA A 365 9.61 -3.30 16.44
CA ALA A 365 8.18 -3.52 16.69
C ALA A 365 7.42 -3.84 15.40
N ALA A 366 6.32 -4.59 15.51
CA ALA A 366 5.44 -4.91 14.41
C ALA A 366 3.99 -5.11 14.88
N TYR A 367 3.02 -4.61 14.11
CA TYR A 367 1.60 -4.78 14.38
C TYR A 367 0.81 -5.15 13.11
N PRO A 368 0.06 -6.27 13.13
CA PRO A 368 -0.06 -7.27 14.21
C PRO A 368 1.28 -7.93 14.56
N SER A 369 1.37 -8.61 15.70
CA SER A 369 2.59 -9.35 16.03
C SER A 369 2.82 -10.49 15.03
N ARG A 370 4.09 -10.88 14.79
CA ARG A 370 4.45 -11.97 13.86
C ARG A 370 3.66 -13.26 14.15
N LYS A 371 3.53 -13.61 15.44
CA LYS A 371 2.73 -14.76 15.91
C LYS A 371 1.26 -14.63 15.51
N ARG A 372 0.66 -13.45 15.71
CA ARG A 372 -0.75 -13.21 15.36
C ARG A 372 -0.95 -13.29 13.84
N SER A 373 -0.06 -12.70 13.05
CA SER A 373 -0.07 -12.77 11.59
C SER A 373 -0.02 -14.23 11.10
N ARG A 374 0.86 -15.07 11.68
CA ARG A 374 0.93 -16.51 11.36
C ARG A 374 -0.39 -17.24 11.62
N GLN A 375 -1.04 -16.94 12.75
CA GLN A 375 -2.35 -17.51 13.10
C GLN A 375 -3.46 -17.06 12.16
N LEU A 376 -3.47 -15.77 11.79
CA LEU A 376 -4.46 -15.21 10.86
C LEU A 376 -4.36 -15.87 9.48
N GLY A 377 -3.14 -16.20 9.03
CA GLY A 377 -2.90 -16.92 7.78
C GLY A 377 -3.81 -18.14 7.60
N TRP A 378 -3.98 -18.98 8.63
CA TRP A 378 -4.79 -20.20 8.56
C TRP A 378 -6.27 -19.96 8.25
N ARG A 379 -6.78 -18.74 8.46
CA ARG A 379 -8.16 -18.40 8.13
C ARG A 379 -8.41 -18.36 6.63
N VAL A 380 -7.38 -18.46 5.78
CA VAL A 380 -7.50 -18.39 4.32
C VAL A 380 -8.41 -19.50 3.78
N PHE A 381 -8.34 -20.71 4.33
CA PHE A 381 -9.22 -21.84 3.94
C PHE A 381 -10.71 -21.53 4.09
N ALA A 382 -11.09 -20.71 5.08
CA ALA A 382 -12.47 -20.28 5.26
C ALA A 382 -12.76 -18.98 4.49
N ARG A 383 -11.87 -17.99 4.58
CA ARG A 383 -12.09 -16.63 4.08
C ARG A 383 -12.04 -16.53 2.55
N LEU A 384 -11.08 -17.20 1.92
CA LEU A 384 -10.86 -17.12 0.48
C LEU A 384 -12.11 -17.54 -0.31
N PRO A 385 -12.70 -18.74 -0.10
CA PRO A 385 -13.89 -19.14 -0.84
C PRO A 385 -15.14 -18.30 -0.52
N LEU A 386 -15.29 -17.85 0.72
CA LEU A 386 -16.46 -17.08 1.14
C LEU A 386 -16.45 -15.65 0.59
N ARG A 387 -15.28 -15.01 0.56
CA ARG A 387 -15.13 -13.62 0.12
C ARG A 387 -14.98 -13.51 -1.40
N ASN A 388 -14.25 -14.43 -2.03
CA ASN A 388 -13.88 -14.34 -3.44
C ASN A 388 -14.69 -15.33 -4.30
N ARG A 389 -16.01 -15.20 -4.31
CA ARG A 389 -16.91 -16.12 -5.03
C ARG A 389 -16.61 -16.22 -6.53
N GLY A 390 -16.21 -15.12 -7.17
CA GLY A 390 -15.79 -15.13 -8.57
C GLY A 390 -14.53 -15.97 -8.81
N PHE A 391 -13.59 -15.98 -7.84
CA PHE A 391 -12.41 -16.82 -7.88
C PHE A 391 -12.78 -18.30 -7.75
N VAL A 392 -13.67 -18.65 -6.81
CA VAL A 392 -14.22 -20.00 -6.65
C VAL A 392 -14.86 -20.50 -7.95
N GLY A 393 -15.65 -19.64 -8.61
CA GLY A 393 -16.25 -19.96 -9.91
C GLY A 393 -15.21 -20.18 -11.00
N LEU A 394 -14.15 -19.38 -11.06
CA LEU A 394 -13.05 -19.53 -12.03
C LEU A 394 -12.32 -20.87 -11.83
N VAL A 395 -11.86 -21.16 -10.62
CA VAL A 395 -11.12 -22.41 -10.36
C VAL A 395 -12.03 -23.64 -10.50
N GLY A 396 -13.32 -23.52 -10.13
CA GLY A 396 -14.32 -24.56 -10.37
C GLY A 396 -14.54 -24.82 -11.86
N LEU A 397 -14.60 -23.76 -12.69
CA LEU A 397 -14.69 -23.88 -14.15
C LEU A 397 -13.45 -24.59 -14.71
N MET A 398 -12.25 -24.17 -14.30
CA MET A 398 -11.00 -24.82 -14.71
C MET A 398 -10.98 -26.30 -14.34
N GLN A 399 -11.38 -26.65 -13.12
CA GLN A 399 -11.46 -28.05 -12.67
C GLN A 399 -12.51 -28.87 -13.41
N THR A 400 -13.66 -28.26 -13.74
CA THR A 400 -14.71 -28.94 -14.50
C THR A 400 -14.24 -29.24 -15.92
N LEU A 401 -13.58 -28.28 -16.57
CA LEU A 401 -13.01 -28.47 -17.90
C LEU A 401 -11.87 -29.50 -17.90
N LEU A 402 -11.00 -29.48 -16.89
CA LEU A 402 -9.95 -30.46 -16.73
C LEU A 402 -10.52 -31.88 -16.52
N MET A 403 -11.54 -32.02 -15.68
CA MET A 403 -12.24 -33.28 -15.48
C MET A 403 -12.88 -33.78 -16.79
N LEU A 404 -13.60 -32.93 -17.52
CA LEU A 404 -14.21 -33.29 -18.81
C LEU A 404 -13.14 -33.69 -19.85
N ALA A 405 -11.98 -33.00 -19.85
CA ALA A 405 -10.86 -33.33 -20.71
C ALA A 405 -10.36 -34.76 -20.44
N PHE A 406 -10.20 -35.17 -19.17
CA PHE A 406 -9.83 -36.55 -18.84
C PHE A 406 -10.89 -37.58 -19.25
N LEU A 407 -12.19 -37.27 -19.10
CA LEU A 407 -13.27 -38.16 -19.56
C LEU A 407 -13.26 -38.35 -21.09
N SER A 408 -12.85 -37.32 -21.84
CA SER A 408 -12.75 -37.39 -23.31
C SER A 408 -11.63 -38.30 -23.83
N ALA A 409 -10.73 -38.77 -22.96
CA ALA A 409 -9.55 -39.52 -23.38
C ALA A 409 -9.83 -40.98 -23.76
N HIS A 410 -11.07 -41.48 -23.57
CA HIS A 410 -11.55 -42.80 -24.03
C HIS A 410 -10.54 -43.97 -23.89
N GLY A 411 -9.86 -44.07 -22.75
CA GLY A 411 -8.89 -45.14 -22.47
C GLY A 411 -7.46 -44.88 -22.97
N THR A 412 -7.19 -43.72 -23.58
CA THR A 412 -5.83 -43.20 -23.82
C THR A 412 -5.44 -42.23 -22.71
N TRP A 413 -4.14 -42.11 -22.41
CA TRP A 413 -3.66 -41.20 -21.37
C TRP A 413 -3.54 -39.75 -21.85
N LEU A 414 -3.52 -39.52 -23.17
CA LEU A 414 -3.21 -38.22 -23.77
C LEU A 414 -4.05 -38.02 -25.04
N ASN A 415 -4.87 -36.97 -25.05
CA ASN A 415 -5.47 -36.40 -26.24
C ASN A 415 -5.27 -34.87 -26.25
N ALA A 416 -5.65 -34.20 -27.33
CA ALA A 416 -5.47 -32.76 -27.45
C ALA A 416 -6.20 -31.96 -26.35
N ALA A 417 -7.38 -32.42 -25.90
CA ALA A 417 -8.15 -31.77 -24.85
C ALA A 417 -7.43 -31.86 -23.49
N VAL A 418 -6.92 -33.03 -23.13
CA VAL A 418 -6.10 -33.24 -21.92
C VAL A 418 -4.85 -32.36 -21.98
N GLY A 419 -4.14 -32.37 -23.12
CA GLY A 419 -2.95 -31.54 -23.31
C GLY A 419 -3.23 -30.05 -23.12
N ALA A 420 -4.31 -29.54 -23.72
CA ALA A 420 -4.73 -28.15 -23.59
C ALA A 420 -5.17 -27.79 -22.15
N ALA A 421 -5.93 -28.67 -21.49
CA ALA A 421 -6.39 -28.44 -20.12
C ALA A 421 -5.21 -28.44 -19.12
N VAL A 422 -4.28 -29.38 -19.25
CA VAL A 422 -3.06 -29.43 -18.44
C VAL A 422 -2.21 -28.18 -18.67
N ALA A 423 -1.98 -27.79 -19.92
CA ALA A 423 -1.25 -26.57 -20.24
C ALA A 423 -1.95 -25.31 -19.67
N GLY A 424 -3.29 -25.26 -19.72
CA GLY A 424 -4.09 -24.19 -19.12
C GLY A 424 -3.94 -24.10 -17.61
N VAL A 425 -3.87 -25.24 -16.90
CA VAL A 425 -3.60 -25.26 -15.45
C VAL A 425 -2.22 -24.72 -15.14
N PHE A 426 -1.18 -25.20 -15.83
CA PHE A 426 0.19 -24.70 -15.63
C PHE A 426 0.30 -23.20 -15.94
N ALA A 427 -0.30 -22.75 -17.04
CA ALA A 427 -0.32 -21.35 -17.40
C ALA A 427 -1.05 -20.52 -16.33
N GLY A 428 -2.20 -20.99 -15.84
CA GLY A 428 -2.99 -20.32 -14.81
C GLY A 428 -2.25 -20.21 -13.47
N THR A 429 -1.61 -21.27 -12.99
CA THR A 429 -0.87 -21.24 -11.71
C THR A 429 0.44 -20.45 -11.82
N LEU A 430 1.13 -20.52 -12.95
CA LEU A 430 2.30 -19.68 -13.21
C LEU A 430 1.91 -18.21 -13.26
N LEU A 431 0.85 -17.87 -14.00
CA LEU A 431 0.31 -16.51 -14.04
C LEU A 431 -0.09 -16.04 -12.65
N PHE A 432 -0.80 -16.85 -11.86
CA PHE A 432 -1.17 -16.49 -10.50
C PHE A 432 0.06 -16.22 -9.61
N ALA A 433 1.11 -17.04 -9.75
CA ALA A 433 2.33 -16.91 -8.96
C ALA A 433 3.21 -15.71 -9.36
N THR A 434 3.10 -15.20 -10.60
CA THR A 434 4.03 -14.18 -11.13
C THR A 434 3.37 -12.87 -11.55
N ALA A 435 2.08 -12.84 -11.85
CA ALA A 435 1.41 -11.66 -12.41
C ALA A 435 1.09 -10.58 -11.38
N LEU A 436 1.07 -10.93 -10.09
CA LEU A 436 0.72 -10.02 -9.01
C LEU A 436 1.99 -9.71 -8.21
N GLY A 437 2.72 -8.67 -8.64
CA GLY A 437 3.89 -8.13 -7.95
C GLY A 437 5.25 -8.58 -8.49
N GLU A 438 6.28 -8.41 -7.66
CA GLU A 438 7.66 -8.78 -7.98
C GLU A 438 7.82 -10.30 -8.06
N HIS A 439 8.50 -10.78 -9.10
CA HIS A 439 8.65 -12.22 -9.35
C HIS A 439 10.09 -12.58 -9.65
N GLY A 440 10.42 -13.86 -9.46
CA GLY A 440 11.77 -14.39 -9.63
C GLY A 440 11.74 -15.91 -9.69
N ARG A 441 12.92 -16.55 -9.71
CA ARG A 441 13.00 -18.03 -9.88
C ARG A 441 12.15 -18.82 -8.88
N ARG A 442 12.08 -18.34 -7.62
CA ARG A 442 11.24 -18.95 -6.57
C ARG A 442 9.74 -18.94 -6.91
N HIS A 443 9.25 -17.88 -7.56
CA HIS A 443 7.85 -17.74 -7.98
C HIS A 443 7.52 -18.72 -9.11
N TRP A 444 8.40 -18.85 -10.10
CA TRP A 444 8.25 -19.84 -11.17
C TRP A 444 8.20 -21.27 -10.65
N VAL A 445 9.13 -21.64 -9.75
CA VAL A 445 9.15 -22.97 -9.13
C VAL A 445 7.88 -23.21 -8.31
N ALA A 446 7.46 -22.22 -7.51
CA ALA A 446 6.26 -22.30 -6.70
C ALA A 446 5.01 -22.47 -7.59
N GLY A 447 4.86 -21.69 -8.65
CA GLY A 447 3.74 -21.77 -9.60
C GLY A 447 3.69 -23.10 -10.36
N ALA A 448 4.84 -23.65 -10.74
CA ALA A 448 4.93 -24.96 -11.37
C ALA A 448 4.55 -26.11 -10.41
N LEU A 449 5.06 -26.08 -9.17
CA LEU A 449 4.68 -27.07 -8.15
C LEU A 449 3.21 -26.95 -7.73
N HIS A 450 2.67 -25.73 -7.72
CA HIS A 450 1.27 -25.45 -7.42
C HIS A 450 0.30 -26.12 -8.40
N ALA A 451 0.71 -26.32 -9.67
CA ALA A 451 -0.10 -26.99 -10.68
C ALA A 451 -0.40 -28.46 -10.33
N LEU A 452 0.53 -29.17 -9.65
CA LEU A 452 0.42 -30.62 -9.47
C LEU A 452 -0.81 -31.04 -8.64
N PRO A 453 -1.12 -30.42 -7.48
CA PRO A 453 -2.36 -30.70 -6.77
C PRO A 453 -3.62 -30.43 -7.59
N HIS A 454 -3.65 -29.40 -8.44
CA HIS A 454 -4.79 -29.12 -9.32
C HIS A 454 -5.01 -30.23 -10.35
N LEU A 455 -3.92 -30.76 -10.93
CA LEU A 455 -3.99 -31.91 -11.84
C LEU A 455 -4.47 -33.17 -11.11
N GLY A 456 -3.96 -33.40 -9.89
CA GLY A 456 -4.42 -34.48 -9.03
C GLY A 456 -5.92 -34.39 -8.74
N LEU A 457 -6.43 -33.20 -8.42
CA LEU A 457 -7.85 -32.98 -8.21
C LEU A 457 -8.67 -33.27 -9.48
N GLY A 458 -8.21 -32.83 -10.65
CA GLY A 458 -8.88 -33.11 -11.93
C GLY A 458 -8.97 -34.61 -12.25
N ILE A 459 -7.89 -35.36 -12.02
CA ILE A 459 -7.86 -36.82 -12.21
C ILE A 459 -8.81 -37.51 -11.22
N LEU A 460 -8.71 -37.18 -9.93
CA LEU A 460 -9.59 -37.75 -8.90
C LEU A 460 -11.06 -37.39 -9.16
N GLY A 461 -11.32 -36.18 -9.63
CA GLY A 461 -12.63 -35.72 -10.06
C GLY A 461 -13.19 -36.52 -11.21
N ALA A 462 -12.38 -36.79 -12.25
CA ALA A 462 -12.81 -37.60 -13.39
C ALA A 462 -13.12 -39.05 -12.98
N LEU A 463 -12.30 -39.64 -12.09
CA LEU A 463 -12.56 -40.96 -11.52
C LEU A 463 -13.85 -40.98 -10.68
N ALA A 464 -14.04 -39.99 -9.81
CA ALA A 464 -15.22 -39.87 -8.98
C ALA A 464 -16.50 -39.61 -9.79
N TRP A 465 -16.41 -38.78 -10.85
CA TRP A 465 -17.52 -38.51 -11.76
C TRP A 465 -17.90 -39.77 -12.54
N SER A 466 -16.92 -40.49 -13.09
CA SER A 466 -17.16 -41.76 -13.81
C SER A 466 -17.77 -42.85 -12.92
N ALA A 467 -17.49 -42.81 -11.62
CA ALA A 467 -18.06 -43.73 -10.64
C ALA A 467 -19.44 -43.26 -10.11
N SER A 468 -19.88 -42.05 -10.46
CA SER A 468 -21.14 -41.47 -10.01
C SER A 468 -22.30 -41.87 -10.92
N PRO A 469 -23.50 -42.14 -10.38
CA PRO A 469 -24.71 -42.35 -11.18
C PRO A 469 -25.05 -41.17 -12.11
N LEU A 470 -24.53 -39.98 -11.83
CA LEU A 470 -24.73 -38.79 -12.67
C LEU A 470 -24.07 -38.92 -14.05
N SER A 471 -23.02 -39.73 -14.18
CA SER A 471 -22.33 -39.96 -15.46
C SER A 471 -23.08 -40.87 -16.42
N GLU A 472 -24.09 -41.60 -15.95
CA GLU A 472 -24.93 -42.47 -16.78
C GLU A 472 -26.00 -41.69 -17.56
N VAL A 473 -26.19 -40.41 -17.25
CA VAL A 473 -27.19 -39.56 -17.91
C VAL A 473 -26.72 -39.24 -19.34
N PRO A 474 -27.58 -39.31 -20.36
CA PRO A 474 -27.18 -38.98 -21.72
C PRO A 474 -26.71 -37.53 -21.88
N ASN A 475 -25.71 -37.32 -22.74
CA ASN A 475 -25.33 -35.98 -23.19
C ASN A 475 -26.54 -35.29 -23.87
N PRO A 476 -26.80 -33.98 -23.64
CA PRO A 476 -25.95 -32.99 -22.96
C PRO A 476 -26.15 -32.90 -21.44
N TRP A 477 -27.07 -33.67 -20.85
CA TRP A 477 -27.44 -33.53 -19.45
C TRP A 477 -26.32 -33.90 -18.48
N ASP A 478 -25.50 -34.91 -18.79
CA ASP A 478 -24.27 -35.20 -18.03
C ASP A 478 -23.35 -33.96 -17.95
N THR A 479 -23.09 -33.32 -19.09
CA THR A 479 -22.28 -32.09 -19.12
C THR A 479 -22.93 -30.95 -18.35
N VAL A 480 -24.26 -30.76 -18.47
CA VAL A 480 -25.00 -29.76 -17.69
C VAL A 480 -24.88 -30.04 -16.19
N LEU A 481 -24.99 -31.31 -15.78
CA LEU A 481 -24.84 -31.73 -14.38
C LEU A 481 -23.41 -31.54 -13.88
N ALA A 482 -22.38 -31.75 -14.71
CA ALA A 482 -21.00 -31.43 -14.35
C ALA A 482 -20.84 -29.95 -14.01
N PHE A 483 -21.41 -29.04 -14.82
CA PHE A 483 -21.39 -27.61 -14.50
C PHE A 483 -22.31 -27.23 -13.33
N ALA A 484 -23.44 -27.91 -13.13
CA ALA A 484 -24.38 -27.58 -12.05
C ALA A 484 -23.96 -28.11 -10.68
N VAL A 485 -23.30 -29.28 -10.64
CA VAL A 485 -22.99 -30.01 -9.40
C VAL A 485 -21.48 -30.06 -9.14
N TYR A 486 -20.68 -30.49 -10.13
CA TYR A 486 -19.24 -30.64 -9.92
C TYR A 486 -18.54 -29.27 -9.79
N LEU A 487 -18.85 -28.30 -10.65
CA LEU A 487 -18.23 -26.97 -10.61
C LEU A 487 -18.27 -26.30 -9.22
N PRO A 488 -19.41 -26.13 -8.53
CA PRO A 488 -19.41 -25.46 -7.23
C PRO A 488 -18.64 -26.24 -6.16
N LEU A 489 -18.71 -27.58 -6.18
CA LEU A 489 -17.99 -28.43 -5.22
C LEU A 489 -16.48 -28.38 -5.47
N ALA A 490 -16.07 -28.64 -6.72
CA ALA A 490 -14.68 -28.57 -7.15
C ALA A 490 -14.12 -27.18 -6.93
N GLY A 491 -14.88 -26.11 -7.19
CA GLY A 491 -14.44 -24.74 -6.95
C GLY A 491 -14.07 -24.47 -5.50
N VAL A 492 -14.86 -24.97 -4.54
CA VAL A 492 -14.53 -24.83 -3.10
C VAL A 492 -13.28 -25.64 -2.74
N VAL A 493 -13.22 -26.91 -3.14
CA VAL A 493 -12.08 -27.79 -2.86
C VAL A 493 -10.79 -27.25 -3.49
N ASP A 494 -10.87 -26.78 -4.73
CA ASP A 494 -9.72 -26.23 -5.44
C ASP A 494 -9.26 -24.89 -4.85
N SER A 495 -10.17 -24.09 -4.33
CA SER A 495 -9.82 -22.89 -3.56
C SER A 495 -9.06 -23.23 -2.26
N TRP A 496 -9.26 -24.42 -1.68
CA TRP A 496 -8.45 -24.91 -0.57
C TRP A 496 -7.07 -25.37 -1.01
N ILE A 497 -6.93 -25.89 -2.23
CA ILE A 497 -5.61 -26.15 -2.82
C ILE A 497 -4.82 -24.85 -2.96
N VAL A 498 -5.44 -23.80 -3.50
CA VAL A 498 -4.83 -22.44 -3.57
C VAL A 498 -4.50 -21.91 -2.18
N SER A 499 -5.41 -22.08 -1.21
CA SER A 499 -5.20 -21.69 0.19
C SER A 499 -3.99 -22.38 0.83
N GLY A 500 -3.84 -23.69 0.61
CA GLY A 500 -2.70 -24.48 1.07
C GLY A 500 -1.39 -24.04 0.40
N TYR A 501 -1.43 -23.79 -0.91
CA TYR A 501 -0.32 -23.22 -1.65
C TYR A 501 0.15 -21.89 -1.05
N LEU A 502 -0.75 -20.92 -0.87
CA LEU A 502 -0.41 -19.60 -0.33
C LEU A 502 0.20 -19.68 1.09
N LEU A 503 -0.31 -20.59 1.94
CA LEU A 503 0.23 -20.83 3.28
C LEU A 503 1.63 -21.45 3.29
N LEU A 504 1.97 -22.25 2.29
CA LEU A 504 3.29 -22.86 2.15
C LEU A 504 4.26 -21.91 1.43
N ALA A 505 3.81 -21.24 0.38
CA ALA A 505 4.58 -20.33 -0.46
C ALA A 505 5.15 -19.14 0.34
N ARG A 506 4.44 -18.67 1.38
CA ARG A 506 4.92 -17.59 2.26
C ARG A 506 6.28 -17.88 2.91
N TYR A 507 6.60 -19.15 3.19
CA TYR A 507 7.90 -19.51 3.79
C TYR A 507 9.07 -19.29 2.83
N ALA A 508 8.79 -19.22 1.53
CA ALA A 508 9.72 -18.80 0.49
C ALA A 508 9.55 -17.32 0.10
N ARG A 509 8.78 -16.52 0.86
CA ARG A 509 8.38 -15.14 0.52
C ARG A 509 7.75 -15.02 -0.86
N VAL A 510 6.94 -16.02 -1.23
CA VAL A 510 6.17 -16.05 -2.48
C VAL A 510 4.69 -15.83 -2.16
N ASN A 511 4.07 -14.91 -2.90
CA ASN A 511 2.65 -14.58 -2.84
C ASN A 511 2.09 -14.30 -1.43
N VAL A 512 2.90 -13.65 -0.58
CA VAL A 512 2.47 -13.23 0.77
C VAL A 512 1.33 -12.21 0.65
N ASN A 513 1.43 -11.29 -0.31
CA ASN A 513 0.37 -10.31 -0.56
C ASN A 513 -0.95 -11.00 -0.95
N GLU A 514 -0.93 -11.98 -1.85
CA GLU A 514 -2.12 -12.69 -2.33
C GLU A 514 -2.76 -13.54 -1.23
N LEU A 515 -1.98 -14.09 -0.29
CA LEU A 515 -2.50 -14.74 0.92
C LEU A 515 -3.40 -13.78 1.71
N TYR A 516 -2.93 -12.56 1.92
CA TYR A 516 -3.65 -11.55 2.70
C TYR A 516 -4.76 -10.86 1.91
N ALA A 517 -4.61 -10.70 0.60
CA ALA A 517 -5.66 -10.25 -0.30
C ALA A 517 -6.83 -11.25 -0.32
N GLY A 518 -6.53 -12.55 -0.34
CA GLY A 518 -7.53 -13.62 -0.23
C GLY A 518 -8.24 -13.65 1.12
N LEU A 519 -7.52 -13.31 2.20
CA LEU A 519 -8.09 -13.17 3.55
C LEU A 519 -9.02 -11.94 3.68
N GLY A 520 -8.64 -10.81 3.07
CA GLY A 520 -9.40 -9.55 3.09
C GLY A 520 -9.77 -9.10 4.50
N ILE A 521 -8.78 -8.99 5.38
CA ILE A 521 -8.98 -8.63 6.78
C ILE A 521 -9.03 -7.10 6.93
N ASP A 522 -10.22 -6.57 7.21
CA ASP A 522 -10.43 -5.13 7.46
C ASP A 522 -10.00 -4.69 8.87
N ASP A 523 -9.76 -5.62 9.79
CA ASP A 523 -9.30 -5.34 11.14
C ASP A 523 -7.80 -4.98 11.18
N PHE A 524 -7.26 -4.71 12.38
CA PHE A 524 -5.85 -4.39 12.62
C PHE A 524 -5.36 -3.15 11.87
N LYS A 525 -6.03 -2.02 12.11
CA LYS A 525 -5.69 -0.73 11.52
C LYS A 525 -4.73 0.04 12.41
N CYS A 526 -3.93 0.91 11.82
CA CYS A 526 -2.98 1.72 12.56
C CYS A 526 -2.73 3.06 11.88
N PHE A 527 -2.22 4.00 12.69
CA PHE A 527 -1.66 5.26 12.26
C PHE A 527 -0.58 5.67 13.27
N LEU A 528 0.23 6.65 12.91
CA LEU A 528 1.28 7.19 13.75
C LEU A 528 0.91 8.61 14.17
N ARG A 529 0.81 8.86 15.48
CA ARG A 529 0.69 10.22 16.01
C ARG A 529 2.06 10.67 16.52
N MET A 530 2.51 11.84 16.10
CA MET A 530 3.82 12.38 16.43
C MET A 530 3.65 13.71 17.17
N HIS A 531 4.53 13.96 18.13
CA HIS A 531 4.56 15.20 18.90
C HIS A 531 5.97 15.76 18.88
N ILE A 532 6.11 16.97 18.34
CA ILE A 532 7.30 17.78 18.53
C ILE A 532 7.04 18.63 19.78
N ASP A 533 7.78 18.34 20.84
CA ASP A 533 7.64 18.99 22.15
C ASP A 533 8.43 20.31 22.19
N SER A 534 8.19 21.15 23.20
CA SER A 534 8.83 22.47 23.37
C SER A 534 10.36 22.38 23.55
N ASP A 535 10.87 21.22 23.93
CA ASP A 535 12.31 20.94 24.03
C ASP A 535 12.94 20.46 22.70
N GLY A 536 12.13 20.36 21.65
CA GLY A 536 12.55 19.95 20.32
C GLY A 536 12.75 18.46 20.13
N SER A 537 12.35 17.62 21.08
CA SER A 537 12.30 16.17 20.88
C SER A 537 11.05 15.76 20.10
N LEU A 538 11.19 14.70 19.30
CA LEU A 538 10.08 14.12 18.54
C LEU A 538 9.65 12.81 19.21
N THR A 539 8.42 12.76 19.72
CA THR A 539 7.86 11.54 20.29
C THR A 539 6.87 10.88 19.32
N LEU A 540 7.10 9.61 19.02
CA LEU A 540 6.27 8.75 18.21
C LEU A 540 5.28 7.99 19.09
N HIS A 541 3.99 8.08 18.75
CA HIS A 541 2.90 7.33 19.36
C HIS A 541 2.20 6.46 18.29
N PRO A 542 2.68 5.22 18.07
CA PRO A 542 2.03 4.29 17.16
C PRO A 542 0.69 3.81 17.73
N VAL A 543 -0.43 4.11 17.06
CA VAL A 543 -1.79 3.79 17.51
C VAL A 543 -2.38 2.65 16.69
N ALA A 544 -2.95 1.66 17.37
CA ALA A 544 -3.64 0.52 16.80
C ALA A 544 -5.15 0.54 17.08
N ILE A 545 -5.91 0.03 16.10
CA ILE A 545 -7.34 -0.25 16.15
C ILE A 545 -7.52 -1.73 15.79
N ASP A 546 -7.64 -2.59 16.80
CA ASP A 546 -7.71 -4.03 16.60
C ASP A 546 -8.98 -4.48 15.87
N GLN A 547 -10.08 -3.76 16.03
CA GLN A 547 -11.36 -4.07 15.41
C GLN A 547 -11.97 -2.81 14.81
N VAL A 548 -12.27 -2.85 13.52
CA VAL A 548 -12.99 -1.75 12.85
C VAL A 548 -14.47 -1.82 13.15
N CYS A 549 -15.12 -0.65 13.14
CA CYS A 549 -16.56 -0.55 13.26
C CYS A 549 -17.23 -0.98 11.95
N ARG A 550 -18.26 -1.82 12.06
CA ARG A 550 -19.05 -2.32 10.92
C ARG A 550 -20.52 -1.91 10.98
N ARG A 551 -20.89 -1.17 12.03
CA ARG A 551 -22.25 -0.71 12.31
C ARG A 551 -22.20 0.76 12.65
N TRP A 552 -22.65 1.56 11.71
CA TRP A 552 -22.62 3.02 11.79
C TRP A 552 -24.03 3.57 11.93
N ARG A 553 -24.17 4.66 12.67
CA ARG A 553 -25.43 5.38 12.83
C ARG A 553 -25.21 6.85 12.49
N ALA A 554 -26.15 7.44 11.77
CA ALA A 554 -26.15 8.88 11.55
C ALA A 554 -26.54 9.63 12.84
N ASP A 555 -25.93 10.79 13.05
CA ASP A 555 -26.17 11.63 14.22
C ASP A 555 -26.76 13.00 13.81
N PRO A 556 -28.07 13.06 13.48
CA PRO A 556 -28.70 14.28 12.97
C PRO A 556 -28.76 15.40 14.01
N ASP A 557 -28.75 15.07 15.29
CA ASP A 557 -28.87 16.02 16.41
C ASP A 557 -27.51 16.41 17.03
N GLY A 558 -26.41 15.92 16.46
CA GLY A 558 -25.06 16.24 16.92
C GLY A 558 -24.70 17.73 16.75
N PRO A 559 -23.85 18.30 17.64
CA PRO A 559 -23.49 19.70 17.55
C PRO A 559 -22.68 20.02 16.27
N PRO A 560 -22.57 21.31 15.87
CA PRO A 560 -21.73 21.71 14.74
C PRO A 560 -20.30 21.17 14.86
N GLY A 561 -19.76 20.64 13.76
CA GLY A 561 -18.43 20.03 13.73
C GLY A 561 -18.32 18.65 14.38
N ALA A 562 -19.36 18.10 15.03
CA ALA A 562 -19.36 16.70 15.47
C ALA A 562 -19.50 15.75 14.28
N PRO A 563 -18.92 14.53 14.35
CA PRO A 563 -19.02 13.52 13.29
C PRO A 563 -20.47 13.31 12.82
N TRP A 564 -20.68 13.17 11.52
CA TRP A 564 -21.98 12.84 10.95
C TRP A 564 -22.36 11.40 11.19
N LEU A 565 -21.37 10.51 11.15
CA LEU A 565 -21.53 9.07 11.34
C LEU A 565 -20.75 8.66 12.58
N VAL A 566 -21.45 8.05 13.54
CA VAL A 566 -20.87 7.58 14.80
C VAL A 566 -20.91 6.05 14.85
N PRO A 567 -19.89 5.41 15.43
CA PRO A 567 -19.88 3.97 15.54
C PRO A 567 -20.92 3.53 16.59
N VAL A 568 -21.71 2.51 16.27
CA VAL A 568 -22.66 1.91 17.24
C VAL A 568 -21.89 1.25 18.39
N ASP A 569 -20.79 0.59 18.05
CA ASP A 569 -19.87 -0.05 18.99
C ASP A 569 -18.62 0.83 19.16
N PRO A 570 -18.23 1.25 20.38
CA PRO A 570 -17.10 2.16 20.57
C PRO A 570 -15.79 1.62 19.99
N LEU A 571 -15.15 2.44 19.13
CA LEU A 571 -13.80 2.16 18.63
C LEU A 571 -12.77 2.33 19.75
N ARG A 572 -12.01 1.26 20.02
CA ARG A 572 -10.92 1.22 21.01
C ARG A 572 -9.58 1.42 20.31
N ALA A 573 -8.80 2.37 20.81
CA ALA A 573 -7.43 2.63 20.39
C ALA A 573 -6.46 2.21 21.49
N ARG A 574 -5.32 1.64 21.12
CA ARG A 574 -4.22 1.28 22.03
C ARG A 574 -2.87 1.55 21.40
N ARG A 575 -1.81 1.62 22.18
CA ARG A 575 -0.46 1.74 21.61
C ARG A 575 -0.03 0.41 21.00
N VAL A 576 0.68 0.47 19.88
CA VAL A 576 1.37 -0.71 19.31
C VAL A 576 2.58 -1.07 20.14
N GLU A 577 3.35 -0.05 20.52
CA GLU A 577 4.55 -0.11 21.35
C GLU A 577 4.61 1.13 22.27
N PRO A 578 5.44 1.14 23.33
CA PRO A 578 5.67 2.34 24.12
C PRO A 578 6.09 3.55 23.26
N PRO A 579 5.82 4.79 23.69
CA PRO A 579 6.26 5.98 22.96
C PRO A 579 7.77 5.95 22.69
N VAL A 580 8.15 6.29 21.46
CA VAL A 580 9.56 6.30 21.02
C VAL A 580 10.00 7.74 20.85
N ARG A 581 11.01 8.17 21.61
CA ARG A 581 11.51 9.55 21.60
C ARG A 581 12.79 9.65 20.76
N LEU A 582 12.83 10.62 19.85
CA LEU A 582 13.93 10.94 18.92
C LEU A 582 14.51 12.32 19.24
#